data_AF-A0A6L9H7L0-F1
#
_entry.id   AF-A0A6L9H7L0-F1
#
_cell.length_a   1.000
_cell.length_b   1.000
_cell.length_c   1.000
_cell.angle_alpha   90.00
_cell.angle_beta   90.00
_cell.angle_gamma   90.00
#
_symmetry.space_group_name_H-M   'P 1'
#
loop_
_entity.id
_entity.type
_entity.pdbx_description
1 polymer ?
#
loop_
_entity_poly.entity_id
_entity_poly.type
_entity_poly.pdbx_seq_one_letter_code
_entity_poly.pdbx_strand_id
1 'polypeptide(L)'
;MPEPAVRLTDEKLINQIYDTMTDFFTFCILEHESRQVFYEKDNIYSGTFKIRIFWINKEKGLGYGIAEDWKAGKIQVYRFGTAENWQTFKNSFAAQMRGDNS
;
A
#
# COMPACT_ATOMS: atom_id res chain seq x y z
N MET A 1 -14.48 -8.48 5.13
CA MET A 1 -13.90 -8.11 3.83
C MET A 1 -12.85 -7.02 4.07
N PRO A 2 -11.61 -7.14 3.56
CA PRO A 2 -10.69 -6.02 3.60
C PRO A 2 -11.31 -4.83 2.87
N GLU A 3 -11.20 -3.63 3.44
CA GLU A 3 -11.74 -2.40 2.86
C GLU A 3 -11.27 -2.21 1.40
N PRO A 4 -12.08 -1.57 0.55
CA PRO A 4 -11.69 -1.27 -0.82
C PRO A 4 -10.43 -0.40 -0.82
N ALA A 5 -9.46 -0.77 -1.67
CA ALA A 5 -8.21 -0.03 -1.82
C ALA A 5 -8.49 1.43 -2.17
N VAL A 6 -7.89 2.36 -1.43
CA VAL A 6 -8.05 3.79 -1.68
C VAL A 6 -6.94 4.25 -2.62
N ARG A 7 -7.31 4.75 -3.80
CA ARG A 7 -6.40 5.40 -4.74
C ARG A 7 -6.02 6.77 -4.19
N LEU A 8 -4.72 7.06 -4.18
CA LEU A 8 -4.20 8.37 -3.82
C LEU A 8 -4.04 9.23 -5.08
N THR A 9 -4.50 10.48 -5.03
CA THR A 9 -4.50 11.40 -6.19
C THR A 9 -3.71 12.69 -5.96
N ASP A 10 -3.33 12.99 -4.71
CA ASP A 10 -2.53 14.16 -4.35
C ASP A 10 -1.04 13.90 -4.61
N GLU A 11 -0.44 14.64 -5.56
CA GLU A 11 0.97 14.47 -5.95
C GLU A 11 1.97 14.76 -4.82
N LYS A 12 1.67 15.70 -3.93
CA LYS A 12 2.53 16.01 -2.78
C LYS A 12 2.49 14.86 -1.77
N LEU A 13 1.30 14.33 -1.51
CA LEU A 13 1.11 13.15 -0.65
C LEU A 13 1.77 11.91 -1.26
N ILE A 14 1.66 11.72 -2.59
CA ILE A 14 2.31 10.61 -3.30
C ILE A 14 3.83 10.70 -3.18
N ASN A 15 4.42 11.89 -3.39
CA ASN A 15 5.87 12.07 -3.24
C ASN A 15 6.33 11.89 -1.79
N GLN A 16 5.59 12.41 -0.82
CA GLN A 16 5.88 12.15 0.60
C GLN A 16 5.77 10.67 0.95
N ILE A 17 4.79 9.96 0.38
CA ILE A 17 4.66 8.52 0.56
C ILE A 17 5.80 7.80 -0.14
N TYR A 18 6.27 8.25 -1.31
CA TYR A 18 7.41 7.66 -2.00
C TYR A 18 8.73 7.83 -1.22
N ASP A 19 8.97 9.03 -0.68
CA ASP A 19 10.12 9.31 0.19
C ASP A 19 10.02 8.49 1.48
N THR A 20 8.84 8.49 2.11
CA THR A 20 8.57 7.66 3.29
C THR A 20 8.72 6.18 2.95
N MET A 21 8.23 5.71 1.80
CA MET A 21 8.35 4.34 1.33
C MET A 21 9.82 3.95 1.20
N THR A 22 10.69 4.82 0.73
CA THR A 22 12.12 4.53 0.57
C THR A 22 12.80 4.25 1.92
N ASP A 23 12.46 5.01 2.97
CA ASP A 23 13.00 4.78 4.32
C ASP A 23 12.25 3.69 5.12
N PHE A 24 10.92 3.63 4.96
CA PHE A 24 10.01 2.77 5.72
C PHE A 24 9.99 1.33 5.22
N PHE A 25 10.17 1.12 3.91
CA PHE A 25 10.20 -0.22 3.30
C PHE A 25 11.41 -1.05 3.71
N THR A 26 12.51 -0.40 4.07
CA THR A 26 13.71 -1.10 4.52
C THR A 26 13.48 -1.88 5.81
N PHE A 27 12.50 -1.48 6.64
CA PHE A 27 12.31 -2.06 7.98
C PHE A 27 10.95 -2.75 8.21
N CYS A 28 9.94 -2.50 7.38
CA CYS A 28 8.56 -2.92 7.70
C CYS A 28 7.89 -3.87 6.69
N ILE A 29 8.48 -4.11 5.50
CA ILE A 29 7.90 -5.08 4.56
C ILE A 29 8.21 -6.49 5.05
N LEU A 30 7.16 -7.30 5.21
CA LEU A 30 7.31 -8.74 5.44
C LEU A 30 7.29 -9.52 4.13
N GLU A 31 6.43 -9.12 3.20
CA GLU A 31 6.24 -9.82 1.92
C GLU A 31 5.94 -8.83 0.79
N HIS A 32 6.29 -9.22 -0.43
CA HIS A 32 5.81 -8.54 -1.64
C HIS A 32 5.26 -9.57 -2.63
N GLU A 33 4.27 -9.16 -3.41
CA GLU A 33 3.72 -9.97 -4.49
C GLU A 33 3.30 -9.09 -5.67
N SER A 34 3.16 -9.70 -6.84
CA SER A 34 2.68 -9.00 -8.04
C SER A 34 1.36 -9.61 -8.47
N ARG A 35 0.35 -8.77 -8.67
CA ARG A 35 -0.98 -9.18 -9.11
C ARG A 35 -1.38 -8.47 -10.39
N GLN A 36 -2.27 -9.11 -11.14
CA GLN A 36 -2.99 -8.50 -12.24
C GLN A 36 -4.41 -8.24 -11.78
N VAL A 37 -4.86 -6.99 -11.90
CA VAL A 37 -6.16 -6.53 -11.42
C VAL A 37 -6.90 -5.78 -12.53
N PHE A 38 -8.23 -5.84 -12.53
CA PHE A 38 -9.05 -5.11 -13.48
C PHE A 38 -9.12 -3.62 -13.12
N TYR A 39 -9.25 -2.76 -14.14
CA TYR A 39 -9.41 -1.32 -13.91
C TYR A 39 -10.72 -0.97 -13.20
N GLU A 40 -11.79 -1.68 -13.53
CA GLU A 40 -13.10 -1.50 -12.93
C GLU A 40 -13.56 -2.79 -12.27
N LYS A 41 -14.11 -2.66 -11.06
CA LYS A 41 -14.77 -3.77 -10.37
C LYS A 41 -15.98 -4.19 -11.20
N ASP A 42 -16.12 -5.49 -11.46
CA ASP A 42 -17.22 -6.12 -12.19
C ASP A 42 -17.28 -5.84 -13.72
N ASN A 43 -16.23 -5.24 -14.31
CA ASN A 43 -16.11 -5.06 -15.76
C ASN A 43 -14.85 -5.75 -16.30
N ILE A 44 -15.01 -6.98 -16.79
CA ILE A 44 -13.91 -7.80 -17.35
C ILE A 44 -13.30 -7.22 -18.63
N TYR A 45 -14.04 -6.34 -19.32
CA TYR A 45 -13.58 -5.67 -20.54
C TYR A 45 -12.83 -4.37 -20.27
N SER A 46 -12.80 -3.90 -19.02
CA SER A 46 -12.08 -2.67 -18.62
C SER A 46 -10.57 -2.77 -18.85
N GLY A 47 -10.05 -3.96 -19.11
CA GLY A 47 -8.64 -4.27 -19.20
C GLY A 47 -8.05 -4.55 -17.83
N THR A 48 -6.76 -4.86 -17.79
CA THR A 48 -6.06 -5.14 -16.55
C THR A 48 -4.80 -4.32 -16.45
N PHE A 49 -4.35 -4.08 -15.22
CA PHE A 49 -3.04 -3.53 -14.92
C PHE A 49 -2.30 -4.42 -13.93
N LYS A 50 -0.98 -4.32 -13.95
CA LYS A 50 -0.11 -5.02 -13.00
C LYS A 50 0.11 -4.10 -11.81
N ILE A 51 -0.12 -4.63 -10.61
CA ILE A 51 0.14 -3.96 -9.35
C ILE A 51 1.15 -4.79 -8.55
N ARG A 52 2.19 -4.13 -8.06
CA ARG A 52 3.11 -4.70 -7.08
C ARG A 52 2.64 -4.30 -5.69
N ILE A 53 2.36 -5.29 -4.84
CA ILE A 53 1.86 -5.09 -3.49
C ILE A 53 2.97 -5.39 -2.50
N PHE A 54 3.13 -4.51 -1.53
CA PHE A 54 4.08 -4.57 -0.44
C PHE A 54 3.28 -4.70 0.86
N TRP A 55 3.33 -5.89 1.46
CA TRP A 55 2.59 -6.21 2.66
C TRP A 55 3.41 -5.86 3.90
N ILE A 56 2.80 -5.07 4.78
CA ILE A 56 3.24 -4.86 6.15
C ILE A 56 2.65 -5.97 7.03
N ASN A 57 1.38 -6.33 6.79
CA ASN A 57 0.74 -7.50 7.37
C ASN A 57 -0.31 -8.04 6.39
N LYS A 58 0.00 -9.16 5.74
CA LYS A 58 -0.84 -9.77 4.70
C LYS A 58 -2.16 -10.32 5.24
N GLU A 59 -2.14 -10.92 6.43
CA GLU A 59 -3.34 -11.48 7.07
C GLU A 59 -4.38 -10.39 7.36
N LYS A 60 -3.92 -9.20 7.74
CA LYS A 60 -4.77 -8.01 7.98
C LYS A 60 -5.04 -7.20 6.71
N GLY A 61 -4.50 -7.60 5.56
CA GLY A 61 -4.57 -6.85 4.31
C GLY A 61 -3.96 -5.44 4.42
N LEU A 62 -2.92 -5.28 5.24
CA LEU A 62 -2.26 -4.00 5.50
C LEU A 62 -1.01 -3.86 4.65
N GLY A 63 -0.96 -2.83 3.80
CA GLY A 63 0.17 -2.60 2.92
C GLY A 63 -0.06 -1.52 1.88
N TYR A 64 0.86 -1.43 0.93
CA TYR A 64 0.78 -0.51 -0.20
C TYR A 64 0.83 -1.25 -1.53
N GLY A 65 0.19 -0.69 -2.55
CA GLY A 65 0.24 -1.18 -3.92
C GLY A 65 0.76 -0.11 -4.85
N ILE A 66 1.71 -0.45 -5.72
CA ILE A 66 2.21 0.43 -6.77
C ILE A 66 1.84 -0.19 -8.11
N ALA A 67 1.09 0.56 -8.91
CA ALA A 67 0.79 0.21 -10.29
C ALA A 67 1.35 1.24 -11.24
N GLU A 68 1.93 0.77 -12.34
CA GLU A 68 2.30 1.64 -13.45
C GLU A 68 1.12 1.68 -14.42
N ASP A 69 0.52 2.86 -14.56
CA ASP A 69 -0.51 3.09 -15.58
C ASP A 69 0.18 3.58 -16.85
N TRP A 70 0.39 2.64 -17.77
CA TRP A 70 1.03 2.84 -19.07
C TRP A 70 0.17 3.67 -20.03
N LYS A 71 -1.15 3.79 -19.81
CA LYS A 71 -1.99 4.71 -20.58
C LYS A 71 -1.85 6.15 -20.12
N ALA A 72 -1.68 6.36 -18.82
CA ALA A 72 -1.53 7.70 -18.25
C ALA A 72 -0.08 8.19 -18.15
N GLY A 73 0.91 7.29 -18.32
CA GLY A 73 2.31 7.60 -18.07
C GLY A 73 2.57 7.97 -16.61
N LYS A 74 1.75 7.47 -15.68
CA LYS A 74 1.78 7.86 -14.26
C LYS A 74 1.83 6.63 -13.35
N ILE A 75 2.58 6.76 -12.26
CA ILE A 75 2.59 5.79 -11.17
C ILE A 75 1.36 6.04 -10.30
N GLN A 76 0.62 4.98 -9.99
CA GLN A 76 -0.51 5.02 -9.06
C GLN A 76 -0.15 4.27 -7.78
N VAL A 77 -0.43 4.90 -6.65
CA VAL A 77 -0.20 4.33 -5.32
C VAL A 77 -1.54 4.06 -4.64
N TYR A 78 -1.67 2.86 -4.08
CA TYR A 78 -2.82 2.38 -3.35
C TYR A 78 -2.44 2.06 -1.92
N ARG A 79 -3.30 2.42 -0.97
CA ARG A 79 -3.17 2.02 0.42
C ARG A 79 -4.21 0.94 0.73
N PHE A 80 -3.77 -0.18 1.27
CA PHE A 80 -4.61 -1.28 1.74
C PHE A 80 -4.70 -1.29 3.27
N GLY A 81 -5.80 -1.81 3.80
CA GLY A 81 -6.04 -1.95 5.23
C GLY A 81 -6.88 -0.84 5.83
N THR A 82 -7.60 -1.17 6.90
CA THR A 82 -8.50 -0.25 7.61
C THR A 82 -7.72 0.86 8.33
N ALA A 83 -8.40 1.98 8.61
CA ALA A 83 -7.82 3.06 9.42
C ALA A 83 -7.30 2.56 10.79
N GLU A 84 -8.03 1.63 11.41
CA GLU A 84 -7.66 1.01 12.68
C GLU A 84 -6.38 0.16 12.58
N ASN A 85 -6.22 -0.63 11.51
CA ASN A 85 -5.02 -1.43 11.28
C ASN A 85 -3.79 -0.52 11.09
N TRP A 86 -3.94 0.57 10.35
CA TRP A 86 -2.88 1.58 10.21
C TRP A 86 -2.54 2.26 11.54
N GLN A 87 -3.53 2.58 12.37
CA GLN A 87 -3.28 3.20 13.66
C GLN A 87 -2.55 2.26 14.62
N THR A 88 -3.00 1.01 14.69
CA THR A 88 -2.38 -0.04 15.51
C THR A 88 -0.92 -0.28 15.11
N PHE A 89 -0.66 -0.35 13.81
CA PHE A 89 0.69 -0.52 13.30
C PHE A 89 1.60 0.66 13.64
N LYS A 90 1.16 1.91 13.44
CA LYS A 90 1.92 3.10 13.84
C LYS A 90 2.24 3.12 15.34
N ASN A 91 1.26 2.76 16.18
CA ASN A 91 1.45 2.70 17.62
C ASN A 91 2.48 1.63 18.02
N SER A 92 2.38 0.44 17.42
CA SER A 92 3.30 -0.68 17.68
C SER A 92 4.72 -0.37 17.21
N PHE A 93 4.85 0.21 16.02
CA PHE A 93 6.13 0.65 15.48
C PHE A 93 6.78 1.74 16.35
N ALA A 94 5.98 2.72 16.82
CA ALA A 94 6.46 3.75 17.73
C ALA A 94 6.91 3.17 19.08
N ALA A 95 6.22 2.14 19.61
CA ALA A 95 6.63 1.45 20.84
C ALA A 95 7.96 0.70 20.65
N GLN A 96 8.11 -0.03 19.54
CA GLN A 96 9.36 -0.71 19.20
C GLN A 96 10.54 0.26 19.07
N MET A 97 10.33 1.41 18.40
CA MET A 97 11.37 2.43 18.23
C MET A 97 11.72 3.18 19.51
N ARG A 98 10.80 3.27 20.47
CA ARG A 98 11.06 3.85 21.80
C ARG A 98 11.86 2.92 22.72
N GLY A 99 12.04 1.65 22.33
CA GLY A 99 12.80 0.69 23.12
C GLY A 99 12.03 0.11 24.30
N ASP A 100 10.69 0.09 24.26
CA ASP A 100 9.87 -0.69 25.20
C ASP A 100 9.97 -2.19 24.86
N ASN A 101 11.19 -2.73 24.99
CA ASN A 101 11.44 -4.14 25.28
C ASN A 101 11.43 -4.27 26.81
N SER A 102 10.24 -4.33 27.40
CA SER A 102 10.05 -4.78 28.78
C SER A 102 9.62 -6.24 28.78
#